data_AF-N9R917-F1
#
_entry.id   AF-N9R917-F1
#
_cell.length_a   1.000
_cell.length_b   1.000
_cell.length_c   1.000
_cell.angle_alpha   90.00
_cell.angle_beta   90.00
_cell.angle_gamma   90.00
#
_symmetry.space_group_name_H-M   'P 1'
#
loop_
_entity.id
_entity.type
_entity.pdbx_description
1 polymer ?
#
loop_
_entity_poly.entity_id
_entity_poly.type
_entity_poly.pdbx_seq_one_letter_code
_entity_poly.pdbx_strand_id
1 'polypeptide(L)'
;MSDVADHEVVMIFKKYLFPLSAKLTEMLNEHFSHQTERRGCGYTQATRVIAEFVSQVRDPVGFQDLRIFEDYESKALKNILNQSASYGLSLQTWRNLDMNADVQQYLQRLDAQEPFTQYLRQEVEFQAKLRNIHQYAQLEESKLICQLLADIILPHTAQDFGMIECQALAEKPKVGSCPMAEKFFLRIAHHRLLRQGEINIFVDQHDQPVMMEKLNMGDNHSCISLVPLMMNGVRLPAGSLFSTHYEIEQLEKHKNKQYKGYVIPIAKMHGFWFLRLTTLAVSPQHRARAFGYHFKQQVDNGLFRPDSTELSQLMDIAKDQIYVGHPC
;
A
#
# COMPACT_ATOMS: atom_id res chain seq x y z
N MET A 1 -26.84 -22.96 -4.33
CA MET A 1 -25.64 -22.12 -4.22
C MET A 1 -25.95 -21.14 -3.12
N SER A 2 -25.31 -21.24 -1.95
CA SER A 2 -25.55 -20.26 -0.89
C SER A 2 -25.14 -18.89 -1.43
N ASP A 3 -26.05 -17.91 -1.39
CA ASP A 3 -25.71 -16.49 -1.61
C ASP A 3 -24.68 -16.10 -0.55
N VAL A 4 -23.40 -16.28 -0.87
CA VAL A 4 -22.31 -15.72 -0.08
C VAL A 4 -22.36 -14.23 -0.36
N ALA A 5 -22.70 -13.44 0.65
CA ALA A 5 -22.70 -11.99 0.55
C ALA A 5 -21.31 -11.53 0.08
N ASP A 6 -21.29 -10.66 -0.93
CA ASP A 6 -20.07 -10.04 -1.44
C ASP A 6 -19.26 -9.40 -0.30
N HIS A 7 -17.95 -9.41 -0.44
CA HIS A 7 -17.04 -8.69 0.44
C HIS A 7 -17.40 -7.19 0.48
N GLU A 8 -17.26 -6.55 1.65
CA GLU A 8 -17.70 -5.17 1.88
C GLU A 8 -17.15 -4.18 0.82
N VAL A 9 -15.86 -4.25 0.51
CA VAL A 9 -15.24 -3.45 -0.57
C VAL A 9 -15.95 -3.65 -1.92
N VAL A 10 -16.26 -4.89 -2.32
CA VAL A 10 -16.95 -5.18 -3.58
C VAL A 10 -18.34 -4.55 -3.57
N MET A 11 -19.08 -4.70 -2.47
CA MET A 11 -20.40 -4.07 -2.31
C MET A 11 -20.34 -2.54 -2.39
N ILE A 12 -19.34 -1.91 -1.75
CA ILE A 12 -19.14 -0.45 -1.77
C ILE A 12 -18.92 0.04 -3.20
N PHE A 13 -17.98 -0.57 -3.94
CA PHE A 13 -17.68 -0.14 -5.29
C PHE A 13 -18.85 -0.38 -6.25
N LYS A 14 -19.56 -1.52 -6.15
CA LYS A 14 -20.79 -1.78 -6.92
C LYS A 14 -21.90 -0.78 -6.64
N LYS A 15 -22.06 -0.36 -5.38
CA LYS A 15 -23.16 0.54 -4.97
C LYS A 15 -22.88 2.00 -5.26
N TYR A 16 -21.64 2.44 -5.07
CA TYR A 16 -21.31 3.87 -5.04
C TYR A 16 -20.48 4.33 -6.24
N LEU A 17 -19.75 3.46 -6.94
CA LEU A 17 -18.86 3.83 -8.05
C LEU A 17 -18.94 2.76 -9.16
N PHE A 18 -17.83 2.54 -9.87
CA PHE A 18 -17.67 1.46 -10.82
C PHE A 18 -17.33 0.14 -10.10
N PRO A 19 -17.85 -1.00 -10.56
CA PRO A 19 -17.43 -2.31 -10.11
C PRO A 19 -15.91 -2.51 -10.27
N LEU A 20 -15.31 -3.19 -9.29
CA LEU A 20 -13.92 -3.62 -9.38
C LEU A 20 -13.77 -4.73 -10.43
N SER A 21 -12.59 -4.82 -11.04
CA SER A 21 -12.24 -5.87 -12.00
C SER A 21 -12.60 -7.26 -11.47
N ALA A 22 -13.00 -8.17 -12.36
CA ALA A 22 -13.34 -9.55 -12.02
C ALA A 22 -12.26 -10.23 -11.15
N LYS A 23 -10.98 -9.96 -11.44
CA LYS A 23 -9.83 -10.49 -10.68
C LYS A 23 -9.84 -10.01 -9.22
N LEU A 24 -10.04 -8.71 -8.97
CA LEU A 24 -10.09 -8.18 -7.60
C LEU A 24 -11.37 -8.63 -6.89
N THR A 25 -12.50 -8.68 -7.60
CA THR A 25 -13.78 -9.16 -7.06
C THR A 25 -13.69 -10.61 -6.61
N GLU A 26 -13.15 -11.52 -7.44
CA GLU A 26 -12.95 -12.94 -7.09
C GLU A 26 -12.04 -13.10 -5.87
N MET A 27 -10.93 -12.35 -5.82
CA MET A 27 -9.99 -12.39 -4.71
C MET A 27 -10.63 -11.88 -3.42
N LEU A 28 -11.32 -10.73 -3.43
CA LEU A 28 -11.92 -10.15 -2.23
C LEU A 28 -13.09 -10.98 -1.70
N ASN A 29 -13.90 -11.58 -2.58
CA ASN A 29 -14.94 -12.52 -2.20
C ASN A 29 -14.41 -13.88 -1.74
N GLU A 30 -13.07 -14.06 -1.75
CA GLU A 30 -12.37 -15.25 -1.29
C GLU A 30 -12.95 -16.55 -1.89
N HIS A 31 -12.97 -16.64 -3.22
CA HIS A 31 -13.20 -17.93 -3.86
C HIS A 31 -12.24 -19.00 -3.31
N PHE A 32 -12.71 -20.24 -3.10
CA PHE A 32 -11.94 -21.29 -2.40
C PHE A 32 -10.56 -21.56 -3.03
N SER A 33 -10.39 -21.31 -4.33
CA SER A 33 -9.12 -21.39 -5.06
C SER A 33 -8.03 -20.47 -4.49
N HIS A 34 -8.42 -19.47 -3.70
CA HIS A 34 -7.52 -18.51 -3.07
C HIS A 34 -7.01 -18.97 -1.70
N GLN A 35 -7.56 -20.03 -1.10
CA GLN A 35 -7.14 -20.53 0.21
C GLN A 35 -6.04 -21.58 0.05
N THR A 36 -4.77 -21.15 0.03
CA THR A 36 -3.63 -22.07 -0.10
C THR A 36 -2.46 -21.63 0.74
N GLU A 37 -1.63 -22.58 1.18
CA GLU A 37 -0.41 -22.30 1.97
C GLU A 37 0.56 -21.34 1.29
N ARG A 38 0.64 -21.39 -0.04
CA ARG A 38 1.54 -20.53 -0.80
C ARG A 38 0.92 -19.16 -1.12
N ARG A 39 -0.39 -19.10 -1.37
CA ARG A 39 -1.05 -17.87 -1.82
C ARG A 39 -1.66 -17.05 -0.68
N GLY A 40 -1.85 -17.67 0.49
CA GLY A 40 -2.53 -17.07 1.64
C GLY A 40 -4.04 -17.18 1.49
N CYS A 41 -4.73 -16.04 1.59
CA CYS A 41 -6.17 -15.89 1.44
C CYS A 41 -6.52 -14.92 0.30
N GLY A 42 -7.82 -14.68 0.11
CA GLY A 42 -8.35 -13.69 -0.82
C GLY A 42 -7.77 -12.29 -0.63
N TYR A 43 -7.83 -11.76 0.60
CA TYR A 43 -7.28 -10.44 0.96
C TYR A 43 -5.78 -10.31 0.69
N THR A 44 -5.00 -11.36 1.01
CA THR A 44 -3.57 -11.42 0.75
C THR A 44 -3.27 -11.36 -0.76
N GLN A 45 -4.09 -12.01 -1.58
CA GLN A 45 -3.93 -11.98 -3.02
C GLN A 45 -4.37 -10.66 -3.64
N ALA A 46 -5.48 -10.08 -3.17
CA ALA A 46 -5.93 -8.76 -3.60
C ALA A 46 -4.84 -7.71 -3.36
N THR A 47 -4.26 -7.67 -2.15
CA THR A 47 -3.17 -6.72 -1.84
C THR A 47 -1.89 -6.96 -2.65
N ARG A 48 -1.60 -8.20 -3.05
CA ARG A 48 -0.49 -8.50 -3.99
C ARG A 48 -0.75 -7.99 -5.40
N VAL A 49 -2.00 -8.05 -5.88
CA VAL A 49 -2.38 -7.47 -7.18
C VAL A 49 -2.32 -5.95 -7.11
N ILE A 50 -2.87 -5.35 -6.06
CA ILE A 50 -2.81 -3.91 -5.80
C ILE A 50 -1.35 -3.43 -5.78
N ALA A 51 -0.44 -4.25 -5.24
CA ALA A 51 0.98 -3.92 -5.17
C ALA A 51 1.64 -3.71 -6.54
N GLU A 52 1.12 -4.33 -7.60
CA GLU A 52 1.57 -4.12 -8.98
C GLU A 52 1.22 -2.72 -9.50
N PHE A 53 0.13 -2.11 -9.00
CA PHE A 53 -0.22 -0.71 -9.32
C PHE A 53 0.56 0.27 -8.44
N VAL A 54 0.66 -0.01 -7.14
CA VAL A 54 1.36 0.85 -6.17
C VAL A 54 2.84 1.06 -6.55
N SER A 55 3.50 0.00 -7.01
CA SER A 55 4.95 0.05 -7.25
C SER A 55 5.31 0.71 -8.59
N GLN A 56 4.33 1.11 -9.41
CA GLN A 56 4.56 1.70 -10.74
C GLN A 56 4.47 3.22 -10.70
N VAL A 57 5.43 3.90 -11.33
CA VAL A 57 5.36 5.37 -11.48
C VAL A 57 4.12 5.72 -12.30
N ARG A 58 3.37 6.73 -11.84
CA ARG A 58 2.10 7.11 -12.47
C ARG A 58 2.38 7.83 -13.77
N ASP A 59 1.85 7.29 -14.86
CA ASP A 59 1.76 8.01 -16.11
C ASP A 59 0.66 9.08 -15.97
N PRO A 60 0.98 10.37 -16.15
CA PRO A 60 0.01 11.45 -15.99
C PRO A 60 -1.11 11.41 -17.04
N VAL A 61 -0.87 10.81 -18.21
CA VAL A 61 -1.85 10.72 -19.31
C VAL A 61 -2.28 9.28 -19.62
N GLY A 62 -1.52 8.30 -19.15
CA GLY A 62 -1.81 6.88 -19.28
C GLY A 62 -3.03 6.44 -18.47
N PHE A 63 -3.76 5.46 -19.01
CA PHE A 63 -5.01 4.95 -18.44
C PHE A 63 -4.87 3.56 -17.80
N GLN A 64 -3.64 3.03 -17.69
CA GLN A 64 -3.41 1.67 -17.21
C GLN A 64 -3.94 1.38 -15.80
N ASP A 65 -4.03 2.41 -14.95
CA ASP A 65 -4.49 2.29 -13.57
C ASP A 65 -6.01 2.15 -13.48
N LEU A 66 -6.76 2.53 -14.52
CA LEU A 66 -8.21 2.35 -14.56
C LEU A 66 -8.61 0.87 -14.71
N ARG A 67 -7.65 -0.03 -15.02
CA ARG A 67 -7.84 -1.49 -15.05
C ARG A 67 -8.17 -2.09 -13.68
N ILE A 68 -8.14 -1.31 -12.60
CA ILE A 68 -8.67 -1.74 -11.31
C ILE A 68 -10.19 -1.94 -11.36
N PHE A 69 -10.88 -1.27 -12.29
CA PHE A 69 -12.32 -1.38 -12.55
C PHE A 69 -12.59 -2.38 -13.68
N GLU A 70 -13.79 -2.95 -13.71
CA GLU A 70 -14.19 -3.95 -14.71
C GLU A 70 -14.32 -3.36 -16.12
N ASP A 71 -15.08 -2.27 -16.26
CA ASP A 71 -15.43 -1.67 -17.56
C ASP A 71 -15.34 -0.13 -17.55
N TYR A 72 -14.23 0.43 -17.05
CA TYR A 72 -14.05 1.89 -17.07
C TYR A 72 -13.74 2.40 -18.49
N GLU A 73 -14.65 3.17 -19.07
CA GLU A 73 -14.47 3.77 -20.40
C GLU A 73 -13.58 5.04 -20.35
N SER A 74 -12.35 4.95 -20.85
CA SER A 74 -11.39 6.07 -20.87
C SER A 74 -11.65 7.13 -21.97
N LYS A 75 -12.70 6.97 -22.78
CA LYS A 75 -12.99 7.87 -23.90
C LYS A 75 -13.26 9.31 -23.44
N ALA A 76 -14.01 9.47 -22.35
CA ALA A 76 -14.30 10.77 -21.76
C ALA A 76 -13.02 11.48 -21.30
N LEU A 77 -12.16 10.79 -20.54
CA LEU A 77 -10.86 11.31 -20.10
C LEU A 77 -9.94 11.67 -21.26
N LYS A 78 -9.89 10.83 -22.30
CA LYS A 78 -9.10 11.12 -23.51
C LYS A 78 -9.59 12.40 -24.21
N ASN A 79 -10.91 12.60 -24.28
CA ASN A 79 -11.48 13.82 -24.83
C ASN A 79 -11.15 15.04 -23.96
N ILE A 80 -11.26 14.92 -22.64
CA ILE A 80 -10.92 15.99 -21.68
C ILE A 80 -9.48 16.43 -21.88
N LEU A 81 -8.53 15.50 -21.89
CA LEU A 81 -7.11 15.83 -22.10
C LEU A 81 -6.87 16.52 -23.45
N ASN A 82 -7.41 15.96 -24.53
CA ASN A 82 -7.17 16.48 -25.89
C ASN A 82 -7.81 17.84 -26.16
N GLN A 83 -8.95 18.14 -25.53
CA GLN A 83 -9.72 19.35 -25.82
C GLN A 83 -9.54 20.45 -24.78
N SER A 84 -9.02 20.14 -23.59
CA SER A 84 -8.88 21.08 -22.47
C SER A 84 -8.36 22.47 -22.87
N ALA A 85 -7.32 22.52 -23.70
CA ALA A 85 -6.71 23.77 -24.16
C ALA A 85 -7.68 24.68 -24.94
N SER A 86 -8.56 24.10 -25.77
CA SER A 86 -9.59 24.86 -26.51
C SER A 86 -10.63 25.50 -25.59
N TYR A 87 -10.75 24.97 -24.38
CA TYR A 87 -11.64 25.47 -23.31
C TYR A 87 -10.90 26.32 -22.28
N GLY A 88 -9.64 26.70 -22.55
CA GLY A 88 -8.82 27.53 -21.66
C GLY A 88 -8.27 26.79 -20.43
N LEU A 89 -8.31 25.47 -20.42
CA LEU A 89 -7.74 24.63 -19.36
C LEU A 89 -6.41 24.02 -19.82
N SER A 90 -5.36 24.14 -19.01
CA SER A 90 -4.09 23.46 -19.27
C SER A 90 -3.96 22.23 -18.36
N LEU A 91 -4.48 21.10 -18.81
CA LEU A 91 -4.44 19.85 -18.04
C LEU A 91 -3.24 19.00 -18.45
N GLN A 92 -2.31 18.79 -17.52
CA GLN A 92 -1.18 17.88 -17.70
C GLN A 92 -1.53 16.43 -17.32
N THR A 93 -2.61 16.24 -16.57
CA THR A 93 -3.09 14.93 -16.14
C THR A 93 -4.61 14.91 -16.04
N TRP A 94 -5.18 13.71 -16.14
CA TRP A 94 -6.60 13.45 -15.91
C TRP A 94 -6.92 13.20 -14.42
N ARG A 95 -5.91 13.18 -13.56
CA ARG A 95 -6.04 12.86 -12.13
C ARG A 95 -6.26 14.12 -11.30
N ASN A 96 -6.92 13.96 -10.16
CA ASN A 96 -7.20 15.03 -9.20
C ASN A 96 -7.93 16.25 -9.80
N LEU A 97 -8.80 16.03 -10.79
CA LEU A 97 -9.61 17.10 -11.42
C LEU A 97 -10.58 17.72 -10.42
N ASP A 98 -11.05 16.94 -9.45
CA ASP A 98 -11.91 17.40 -8.36
C ASP A 98 -11.24 18.42 -7.43
N MET A 99 -9.91 18.38 -7.33
CA MET A 99 -9.12 19.33 -6.53
C MET A 99 -8.47 20.42 -7.37
N ASN A 100 -8.54 20.35 -8.70
CA ASN A 100 -7.89 21.30 -9.59
C ASN A 100 -8.64 22.64 -9.61
N ALA A 101 -8.02 23.71 -9.12
CA ALA A 101 -8.64 25.03 -8.98
C ALA A 101 -9.14 25.62 -10.33
N ASP A 102 -8.39 25.43 -11.41
CA ASP A 102 -8.77 25.93 -12.74
C ASP A 102 -10.00 25.17 -13.28
N VAL A 103 -10.05 23.85 -13.05
CA VAL A 103 -11.22 23.01 -13.38
C VAL A 103 -12.45 23.47 -12.59
N GLN A 104 -12.31 23.71 -11.29
CA GLN A 104 -13.42 24.19 -10.46
C GLN A 104 -13.91 25.56 -10.92
N GLN A 105 -13.00 26.48 -11.23
CA GLN A 105 -13.32 27.80 -11.76
C GLN A 105 -14.01 27.73 -13.14
N TYR A 106 -13.55 26.82 -14.00
CA TYR A 106 -14.18 26.56 -15.30
C TYR A 106 -15.62 26.06 -15.14
N LEU A 107 -15.84 25.04 -14.30
CA LEU A 107 -17.16 24.43 -14.10
C LEU A 107 -18.19 25.35 -13.43
N GLN A 108 -17.74 26.42 -12.77
CA GLN A 108 -18.62 27.45 -12.19
C GLN A 108 -19.11 28.49 -13.21
N ARG A 109 -18.38 28.70 -14.31
CA ARG A 109 -18.62 29.83 -15.23
C ARG A 109 -19.40 29.48 -16.50
N LEU A 110 -19.48 28.19 -16.85
CA LEU A 110 -19.95 27.76 -18.17
C LEU A 110 -21.22 26.91 -18.12
N ASP A 111 -21.91 26.90 -19.27
CA ASP A 111 -23.15 26.18 -19.48
C ASP A 111 -22.96 24.66 -19.34
N ALA A 112 -23.84 24.03 -18.56
CA ALA A 112 -23.85 22.60 -18.29
C ALA A 112 -24.28 21.75 -19.49
N GLN A 113 -24.77 22.38 -20.58
CA GLN A 113 -25.23 21.66 -21.77
C GLN A 113 -24.12 21.34 -22.78
N GLU A 114 -22.94 21.95 -22.66
CA GLU A 114 -21.80 21.65 -23.54
C GLU A 114 -21.23 20.24 -23.27
N PRO A 115 -21.04 19.37 -24.29
CA PRO A 115 -20.58 18.00 -24.10
C PRO A 115 -19.26 17.87 -23.33
N PHE A 116 -18.28 18.74 -23.61
CA PHE A 116 -17.00 18.76 -22.87
C PHE A 116 -17.22 19.05 -21.38
N THR A 117 -18.04 20.04 -21.06
CA THR A 117 -18.37 20.43 -19.68
C THR A 117 -19.09 19.29 -18.95
N GLN A 118 -19.96 18.54 -19.62
CA GLN A 118 -20.62 17.37 -19.05
C GLN A 118 -19.62 16.26 -18.70
N TYR A 119 -18.73 15.90 -19.63
CA TYR A 119 -17.70 14.90 -19.35
C TYR A 119 -16.77 15.32 -18.21
N LEU A 120 -16.32 16.58 -18.20
CA LEU A 120 -15.45 17.10 -17.14
C LEU A 120 -16.14 17.07 -15.77
N ARG A 121 -17.43 17.42 -15.71
CA ARG A 121 -18.22 17.39 -14.47
C ARG A 121 -18.39 15.97 -13.94
N GLN A 122 -18.73 15.02 -14.80
CA GLN A 122 -18.86 13.60 -14.42
C GLN A 122 -17.57 13.06 -13.82
N GLU A 123 -16.43 13.40 -14.42
CA GLU A 123 -15.11 12.99 -13.94
C GLU A 123 -14.74 13.66 -12.62
N VAL A 124 -15.03 14.94 -12.44
CA VAL A 124 -14.89 15.63 -11.15
C VAL A 124 -15.73 14.96 -10.06
N GLU A 125 -17.00 14.65 -10.34
CA GLU A 125 -17.89 13.98 -9.39
C GLU A 125 -17.42 12.57 -9.04
N PHE A 126 -16.98 11.81 -10.04
CA PHE A 126 -16.38 10.49 -9.84
C PHE A 126 -15.17 10.55 -8.92
N GLN A 127 -14.22 11.46 -9.20
CA GLN A 127 -12.99 11.59 -8.42
C GLN A 127 -13.26 12.08 -7.00
N ALA A 128 -14.15 13.06 -6.81
CA ALA A 128 -14.55 13.54 -5.48
C ALA A 128 -15.18 12.42 -4.63
N LYS A 129 -16.00 11.56 -5.25
CA LYS A 129 -16.63 10.42 -4.58
C LYS A 129 -15.62 9.30 -4.30
N LEU A 130 -14.71 9.02 -5.24
CA LEU A 130 -13.62 8.05 -5.05
C LEU A 130 -12.70 8.43 -3.89
N ARG A 131 -12.34 9.71 -3.77
CA ARG A 131 -11.50 10.23 -2.66
C ARG A 131 -12.07 9.90 -1.28
N ASN A 132 -13.39 9.84 -1.17
CA ASN A 132 -14.11 9.58 0.07
C ASN A 132 -14.67 8.15 0.17
N ILE A 133 -14.36 7.25 -0.78
CA ILE A 133 -14.98 5.91 -0.86
C ILE A 133 -14.77 5.07 0.40
N HIS A 134 -13.63 5.26 1.09
CA HIS A 134 -13.30 4.56 2.32
C HIS A 134 -14.25 4.90 3.48
N GLN A 135 -14.97 6.02 3.44
CA GLN A 135 -15.92 6.41 4.47
C GLN A 135 -17.16 5.52 4.50
N TYR A 136 -17.45 4.82 3.39
CA TYR A 136 -18.54 3.84 3.33
C TYR A 136 -18.17 2.48 3.93
N ALA A 137 -16.90 2.25 4.24
CA ALA A 137 -16.43 1.01 4.85
C ALA A 137 -16.54 1.07 6.37
N GLN A 138 -17.07 -0.01 6.96
CA GLN A 138 -17.13 -0.21 8.40
C GLN A 138 -15.91 -0.99 8.90
N LEU A 139 -15.44 -1.96 8.12
CA LEU A 139 -14.33 -2.83 8.50
C LEU A 139 -12.97 -2.14 8.32
N GLU A 140 -12.04 -2.37 9.25
CA GLU A 140 -10.69 -1.78 9.23
C GLU A 140 -9.96 -2.11 7.93
N GLU A 141 -9.91 -3.39 7.59
CA GLU A 141 -9.22 -3.91 6.41
C GLU A 141 -9.85 -3.41 5.09
N SER A 142 -11.16 -3.16 5.08
CA SER A 142 -11.85 -2.58 3.93
C SER A 142 -11.49 -1.12 3.73
N LYS A 143 -11.40 -0.34 4.82
CA LYS A 143 -10.94 1.06 4.76
C LYS A 143 -9.55 1.15 4.13
N LEU A 144 -8.64 0.25 4.52
CA LEU A 144 -7.29 0.17 3.94
C LEU A 144 -7.33 -0.10 2.43
N ILE A 145 -8.09 -1.10 1.97
CA ILE A 145 -8.19 -1.39 0.52
C ILE A 145 -8.83 -0.22 -0.25
N CYS A 146 -9.92 0.35 0.27
CA CYS A 146 -10.56 1.50 -0.34
C CYS A 146 -9.60 2.70 -0.48
N GLN A 147 -8.77 2.97 0.53
CA GLN A 147 -7.75 4.02 0.47
C GLN A 147 -6.67 3.71 -0.58
N LEU A 148 -6.14 2.48 -0.60
CA LEU A 148 -5.14 2.08 -1.60
C LEU A 148 -5.67 2.25 -3.03
N LEU A 149 -6.90 1.80 -3.30
CA LEU A 149 -7.52 1.91 -4.62
C LEU A 149 -7.81 3.37 -5.00
N ALA A 150 -8.27 4.20 -4.05
CA ALA A 150 -8.49 5.61 -4.29
C ALA A 150 -7.18 6.33 -4.65
N ASP A 151 -6.12 6.11 -3.86
CA ASP A 151 -4.84 6.78 -4.06
C ASP A 151 -4.13 6.32 -5.35
N ILE A 152 -4.37 5.10 -5.83
CA ILE A 152 -3.86 4.63 -7.14
C ILE A 152 -4.39 5.51 -8.27
N ILE A 153 -5.64 5.92 -8.19
CA ILE A 153 -6.29 6.77 -9.19
C ILE A 153 -6.00 8.25 -8.92
N LEU A 154 -6.03 8.65 -7.65
CA LEU A 154 -5.95 10.02 -7.16
C LEU A 154 -4.71 10.19 -6.26
N PRO A 155 -3.50 10.22 -6.86
CA PRO A 155 -2.27 10.21 -6.10
C PRO A 155 -2.11 11.48 -5.26
N HIS A 156 -1.45 11.31 -4.12
CA HIS A 156 -1.10 12.36 -3.17
C HIS A 156 0.39 12.71 -3.24
N THR A 157 0.79 13.81 -2.60
CA THR A 157 2.21 14.08 -2.34
C THR A 157 2.55 13.75 -0.90
N ALA A 158 3.77 13.28 -0.64
CA ALA A 158 4.21 12.97 0.72
C ALA A 158 4.14 14.19 1.66
N GLN A 159 4.38 15.38 1.09
CA GLN A 159 4.37 16.66 1.81
C GLN A 159 2.99 16.97 2.41
N ASP A 160 1.90 16.69 1.68
CA ASP A 160 0.52 16.94 2.14
C ASP A 160 0.17 16.17 3.42
N PHE A 161 0.87 15.06 3.69
CA PHE A 161 0.59 14.16 4.81
C PHE A 161 1.73 14.08 5.83
N GLY A 162 2.84 14.81 5.62
CA GLY A 162 4.04 14.66 6.43
C GLY A 162 4.59 13.22 6.44
N MET A 163 4.40 12.49 5.34
CA MET A 163 4.84 11.10 5.20
C MET A 163 6.23 11.01 4.57
N ILE A 164 6.92 9.90 4.82
CA ILE A 164 8.19 9.60 4.18
C ILE A 164 7.91 9.00 2.80
N GLU A 165 8.44 9.62 1.75
CA GLU A 165 8.39 9.08 0.39
C GLU A 165 9.41 7.95 0.23
N CYS A 166 8.94 6.79 -0.21
CA CYS A 166 9.76 5.65 -0.55
C CYS A 166 9.96 5.58 -2.06
N GLN A 167 11.21 5.71 -2.50
CA GLN A 167 11.56 5.50 -3.89
C GLN A 167 11.19 4.08 -4.34
N ALA A 168 10.42 3.96 -5.41
CA ALA A 168 10.08 2.65 -5.98
C ALA A 168 11.26 2.08 -6.79
N LEU A 169 11.49 0.77 -6.69
CA LEU A 169 12.40 0.06 -7.59
C LEU A 169 11.82 0.00 -9.01
N ALA A 170 12.68 0.15 -10.02
CA ALA A 170 12.28 0.09 -11.42
C ALA A 170 11.74 -1.29 -11.83
N GLU A 171 12.29 -2.36 -11.23
CA GLU A 171 11.90 -3.73 -11.50
C GLU A 171 11.55 -4.46 -10.21
N LYS A 172 10.58 -5.39 -10.32
CA LYS A 172 10.17 -6.25 -9.22
C LYS A 172 11.31 -7.19 -8.83
N PRO A 173 11.81 -7.15 -7.58
CA PRO A 173 12.84 -8.08 -7.14
C PRO A 173 12.36 -9.53 -7.19
N LYS A 174 13.28 -10.46 -7.45
CA LYS A 174 13.02 -11.91 -7.45
C LYS A 174 12.91 -12.50 -6.04
N VAL A 175 12.14 -11.86 -5.16
CA VAL A 175 11.88 -12.34 -3.81
C VAL A 175 10.47 -12.90 -3.69
N GLY A 176 10.32 -13.98 -2.93
CA GLY A 176 9.02 -14.59 -2.69
C GLY A 176 8.13 -13.67 -1.86
N SER A 177 6.85 -13.58 -2.19
CA SER A 177 5.85 -12.87 -1.37
C SER A 177 5.32 -13.73 -0.21
N CYS A 178 6.10 -14.72 0.23
CA CYS A 178 5.67 -15.88 1.02
C CYS A 178 4.77 -15.50 2.21
N PRO A 179 3.68 -16.24 2.48
CA PRO A 179 2.85 -16.04 3.67
C PRO A 179 3.65 -16.15 4.98
N MET A 180 4.73 -16.94 4.97
CA MET A 180 5.64 -17.11 6.11
C MET A 180 6.66 -15.98 6.28
N ALA A 181 6.69 -14.97 5.40
CA ALA A 181 7.59 -13.81 5.57
C ALA A 181 7.42 -13.15 6.95
N GLU A 182 6.19 -13.17 7.48
CA GLU A 182 5.81 -12.58 8.76
C GLU A 182 6.29 -13.39 9.97
N LYS A 183 6.61 -14.68 9.80
CA LYS A 183 7.03 -15.58 10.89
C LYS A 183 8.18 -14.99 11.70
N PHE A 184 9.15 -14.38 11.03
CA PHE A 184 10.33 -13.83 11.69
C PHE A 184 10.06 -12.48 12.32
N PHE A 185 9.27 -11.61 11.70
CA PHE A 185 8.84 -10.36 12.32
C PHE A 185 8.07 -10.62 13.61
N LEU A 186 7.13 -11.57 13.60
CA LEU A 186 6.42 -12.01 14.81
C LEU A 186 7.36 -12.51 15.91
N ARG A 187 8.46 -13.19 15.57
CA ARG A 187 9.44 -13.62 16.57
C ARG A 187 10.31 -12.47 17.07
N ILE A 188 10.73 -11.57 16.19
CA ILE A 188 11.54 -10.40 16.52
C ILE A 188 10.78 -9.49 17.50
N ALA A 189 9.48 -9.29 17.28
CA ALA A 189 8.59 -8.54 18.17
C ALA A 189 8.55 -9.05 19.63
N HIS A 190 9.02 -10.28 19.87
CA HIS A 190 9.12 -10.88 21.20
C HIS A 190 10.57 -11.23 21.57
N HIS A 191 11.54 -10.49 21.03
CA HIS A 191 12.98 -10.64 21.28
C HIS A 191 13.56 -12.03 20.93
N ARG A 192 12.91 -12.79 20.03
CA ARG A 192 13.32 -14.16 19.65
C ARG A 192 14.01 -14.25 18.28
N LEU A 193 15.17 -13.61 18.16
CA LEU A 193 15.99 -13.68 16.94
C LEU A 193 16.63 -15.07 16.74
N LEU A 194 16.86 -15.48 15.49
CA LEU A 194 17.69 -16.64 15.19
C LEU A 194 19.17 -16.35 15.45
N ARG A 195 19.97 -17.35 15.81
CA ARG A 195 21.42 -17.19 16.11
C ARG A 195 22.21 -16.54 14.97
N GLN A 196 21.83 -16.82 13.72
CA GLN A 196 22.41 -16.22 12.51
C GLN A 196 21.52 -15.15 11.89
N GLY A 197 20.37 -14.86 12.50
CA GLY A 197 19.49 -13.80 12.03
C GLY A 197 20.09 -12.44 12.30
N GLU A 198 19.90 -11.52 11.37
CA GLU A 198 20.28 -10.12 11.50
C GLU A 198 19.06 -9.25 11.18
N ILE A 199 19.00 -8.07 11.77
CA ILE A 199 17.98 -7.09 11.47
C ILE A 199 18.64 -5.79 11.07
N ASN A 200 18.17 -5.16 10.01
CA ASN A 200 18.53 -3.77 9.74
C ASN A 200 17.37 -2.86 10.10
N ILE A 201 17.68 -1.71 10.66
CA ILE A 201 16.72 -0.66 10.98
C ILE A 201 16.93 0.48 10.00
N PHE A 202 15.91 0.76 9.18
CA PHE A 202 15.94 1.94 8.31
C PHE A 202 15.39 3.13 9.08
N VAL A 203 16.13 4.24 9.10
CA VAL A 203 15.78 5.44 9.87
C VAL A 203 15.60 6.66 8.98
N ASP A 204 14.79 7.61 9.45
CA ASP A 204 14.66 8.92 8.80
C ASP A 204 15.84 9.86 9.15
N GLN A 205 15.74 11.12 8.73
CA GLN A 205 16.75 12.15 9.00
C GLN A 205 16.88 12.55 10.48
N HIS A 206 15.97 12.09 11.34
CA HIS A 206 15.92 12.36 12.78
C HIS A 206 16.21 11.08 13.59
N ASP A 207 16.82 10.08 12.97
CA ASP A 207 17.10 8.77 13.54
C ASP A 207 15.84 8.07 14.11
N GLN A 208 14.65 8.35 13.55
CA GLN A 208 13.44 7.63 13.91
C GLN A 208 13.28 6.38 13.05
N PRO A 209 12.94 5.21 13.63
CA PRO A 209 12.72 3.99 12.85
C PRO A 209 11.56 4.12 11.85
N VAL A 210 11.81 3.71 10.63
CA VAL A 210 10.87 3.76 9.49
C VAL A 210 10.50 2.37 9.03
N MET A 211 11.49 1.48 8.88
CA MET A 211 11.28 0.09 8.50
C MET A 211 12.26 -0.83 9.25
N MET A 212 11.91 -2.11 9.31
CA MET A 212 12.79 -3.18 9.75
C MET A 212 12.98 -4.21 8.65
N GLU A 213 14.22 -4.50 8.28
CA GLU A 213 14.59 -5.59 7.38
C GLU A 213 15.02 -6.81 8.18
N LYS A 214 14.64 -8.00 7.70
CA LYS A 214 15.16 -9.27 8.20
C LYS A 214 16.18 -9.85 7.22
N LEU A 215 17.32 -10.30 7.73
CA LEU A 215 18.35 -11.01 6.97
C LEU A 215 18.64 -12.38 7.58
N ASN A 216 19.03 -13.34 6.73
CA ASN A 216 19.38 -14.71 7.10
C ASN A 216 18.23 -15.46 7.82
N MET A 217 17.00 -15.13 7.44
CA MET A 217 15.76 -15.59 8.07
C MET A 217 14.68 -15.81 7.00
N GLY A 218 14.88 -16.84 6.15
CA GLY A 218 14.06 -17.09 4.96
C GLY A 218 14.53 -16.25 3.77
N ASP A 219 13.60 -15.70 3.00
CA ASP A 219 13.93 -14.77 1.91
C ASP A 219 14.64 -13.53 2.49
N ASN A 220 15.84 -13.23 1.97
CA ASN A 220 16.58 -12.03 2.33
C ASN A 220 15.91 -10.80 1.70
N HIS A 221 16.15 -9.64 2.31
CA HIS A 221 15.69 -8.34 1.86
C HIS A 221 14.19 -8.10 1.88
N SER A 222 13.46 -8.82 2.74
CA SER A 222 12.09 -8.45 3.09
C SER A 222 12.10 -7.43 4.22
N CYS A 223 11.34 -6.36 4.06
CA CYS A 223 11.21 -5.28 5.03
C CYS A 223 9.75 -5.13 5.46
N ILE A 224 9.53 -4.76 6.71
CA ILE A 224 8.22 -4.32 7.19
C ILE A 224 8.30 -2.85 7.57
N SER A 225 7.34 -2.05 7.11
CA SER A 225 7.20 -0.67 7.54
C SER A 225 6.71 -0.58 8.97
N LEU A 226 7.34 0.29 9.75
CA LEU A 226 7.00 0.57 11.16
C LEU A 226 6.12 1.82 11.28
N VAL A 227 6.09 2.66 10.26
CA VAL A 227 5.27 3.86 10.12
C VAL A 227 4.53 3.85 8.77
N PRO A 228 3.47 4.64 8.57
CA PRO A 228 2.88 4.87 7.26
C PRO A 228 3.88 5.53 6.30
N LEU A 229 3.79 5.17 5.01
CA LEU A 229 4.73 5.62 3.99
C LEU A 229 3.98 6.09 2.75
N MET A 230 4.56 7.03 2.02
CA MET A 230 4.10 7.35 0.67
C MET A 230 4.95 6.57 -0.32
N MET A 231 4.33 5.87 -1.25
CA MET A 231 5.02 5.34 -2.41
C MET A 231 4.25 5.79 -3.62
N ASN A 232 4.87 6.68 -4.40
CA ASN A 232 4.54 6.82 -5.80
C ASN A 232 3.11 7.40 -5.92
N GLY A 233 2.71 8.22 -4.93
CA GLY A 233 1.39 8.81 -4.77
C GLY A 233 0.38 8.02 -3.93
N VAL A 234 0.73 6.82 -3.44
CA VAL A 234 -0.15 5.98 -2.60
C VAL A 234 0.31 5.93 -1.16
N ARG A 235 -0.62 6.20 -0.23
CA ARG A 235 -0.41 6.04 1.20
C ARG A 235 -0.47 4.56 1.56
N LEU A 236 0.65 4.04 2.04
CA LEU A 236 0.79 2.68 2.52
C LEU A 236 0.72 2.67 4.05
N PRO A 237 -0.13 1.83 4.67
CA PRO A 237 -0.20 1.76 6.12
C PRO A 237 1.07 1.14 6.68
N ALA A 238 1.34 1.43 7.95
CA ALA A 238 2.35 0.72 8.71
C ALA A 238 2.03 -0.80 8.72
N GLY A 239 3.05 -1.64 8.79
CA GLY A 239 2.88 -3.09 8.63
C GLY A 239 2.80 -3.54 7.16
N SER A 240 2.99 -2.64 6.21
CA SER A 240 3.20 -2.97 4.79
C SER A 240 4.52 -3.74 4.59
N LEU A 241 4.47 -4.80 3.78
CA LEU A 241 5.63 -5.61 3.41
C LEU A 241 6.26 -5.06 2.14
N PHE A 242 7.58 -4.88 2.19
CA PHE A 242 8.40 -4.43 1.08
C PHE A 242 9.51 -5.42 0.80
N SER A 243 10.11 -5.27 -0.38
CA SER A 243 11.45 -5.75 -0.63
C SER A 243 12.38 -4.64 -1.07
N THR A 244 13.66 -4.85 -0.85
CA THR A 244 14.72 -3.94 -1.32
C THR A 244 15.87 -4.76 -1.91
N HIS A 245 16.81 -4.10 -2.56
CA HIS A 245 18.04 -4.69 -3.04
C HIS A 245 19.13 -3.63 -3.03
N TYR A 246 20.26 -3.94 -2.40
CA TYR A 246 21.37 -3.00 -2.23
C TYR A 246 22.66 -3.76 -1.88
N GLU A 247 23.80 -3.14 -2.13
CA GLU A 247 25.11 -3.60 -1.67
C GLU A 247 25.43 -2.94 -0.33
N ILE A 248 25.44 -3.74 0.74
CA ILE A 248 25.52 -3.20 2.11
C ILE A 248 26.83 -2.48 2.37
N GLU A 249 27.94 -2.92 1.77
CA GLU A 249 29.28 -2.37 1.94
C GLU A 249 29.34 -0.89 1.56
N GLN A 250 28.60 -0.49 0.53
CA GLN A 250 28.61 0.87 -0.04
C GLN A 250 27.75 1.87 0.76
N LEU A 251 26.88 1.38 1.66
CA LEU A 251 25.98 2.24 2.42
C LEU A 251 26.64 2.82 3.67
N GLU A 252 26.34 4.10 3.90
CA GLU A 252 26.50 4.74 5.20
C GLU A 252 25.61 4.03 6.22
N LYS A 253 26.22 3.51 7.29
CA LYS A 253 25.54 2.66 8.26
C LYS A 253 26.33 2.62 9.56
N HIS A 254 25.64 2.34 10.66
CA HIS A 254 26.29 2.01 11.93
C HIS A 254 25.71 0.72 12.49
N LYS A 255 26.48 0.04 13.35
CA LYS A 255 26.03 -1.23 13.93
C LYS A 255 24.85 -0.99 14.87
N ASN A 256 23.88 -1.90 14.84
CA ASN A 256 22.85 -1.98 15.87
C ASN A 256 23.49 -2.08 17.27
N LYS A 257 22.79 -1.55 18.27
CA LYS A 257 23.23 -1.60 19.67
C LYS A 257 23.24 -3.00 20.27
N GLN A 258 22.18 -3.79 20.04
CA GLN A 258 21.99 -5.07 20.73
C GLN A 258 22.05 -6.27 19.77
N TYR A 259 21.33 -6.20 18.66
CA TYR A 259 21.24 -7.29 17.68
C TYR A 259 22.30 -7.17 16.58
N LYS A 260 22.50 -8.25 15.83
CA LYS A 260 23.31 -8.20 14.60
C LYS A 260 22.59 -7.38 13.52
N GLY A 261 23.36 -6.77 12.63
CA GLY A 261 22.90 -5.91 11.55
C GLY A 261 23.20 -4.43 11.83
N TYR A 262 22.52 -3.56 11.10
CA TYR A 262 22.86 -2.15 10.99
C TYR A 262 21.66 -1.22 11.05
N VAL A 263 21.91 -0.01 11.52
CA VAL A 263 21.04 1.13 11.32
C VAL A 263 21.50 1.86 10.06
N ILE A 264 20.57 2.10 9.14
CA ILE A 264 20.84 2.62 7.80
C ILE A 264 19.86 3.77 7.50
N PRO A 265 20.32 4.96 7.10
CA PRO A 265 19.40 6.03 6.70
C PRO A 265 18.62 5.63 5.45
N ILE A 266 17.29 5.73 5.50
CA ILE A 266 16.41 5.30 4.41
C ILE A 266 16.66 6.07 3.11
N ALA A 267 17.12 7.32 3.21
CA ALA A 267 17.48 8.16 2.07
C ALA A 267 18.70 7.64 1.27
N LYS A 268 19.46 6.69 1.81
CA LYS A 268 20.59 6.03 1.11
C LYS A 268 20.17 4.80 0.32
N MET A 269 18.92 4.36 0.48
CA MET A 269 18.41 3.15 -0.17
C MET A 269 18.04 3.45 -1.63
N HIS A 270 18.45 2.58 -2.55
CA HIS A 270 18.14 2.73 -3.98
C HIS A 270 16.64 2.63 -4.30
N GLY A 271 15.88 1.99 -3.42
CA GLY A 271 14.44 1.92 -3.50
C GLY A 271 13.86 0.67 -2.85
N PHE A 272 12.55 0.61 -2.93
CA PHE A 272 11.71 -0.43 -2.36
C PHE A 272 10.67 -0.88 -3.38
N TRP A 273 10.23 -2.13 -3.24
CA TRP A 273 9.09 -2.66 -3.96
C TRP A 273 8.02 -3.08 -2.95
N PHE A 274 6.83 -2.48 -3.01
CA PHE A 274 5.73 -2.91 -2.15
C PHE A 274 5.23 -4.29 -2.59
N LEU A 275 5.07 -5.21 -1.64
CA LEU A 275 4.70 -6.60 -1.92
C LEU A 275 3.23 -6.88 -1.59
N ARG A 276 2.79 -6.48 -0.40
CA ARG A 276 1.42 -6.69 0.13
C ARG A 276 1.29 -6.11 1.54
N LEU A 277 0.07 -6.09 2.05
CA LEU A 277 -0.17 -5.92 3.48
C LEU A 277 0.15 -7.22 4.24
N THR A 278 0.67 -7.09 5.46
CA THR A 278 0.85 -8.19 6.42
C THR A 278 -0.31 -8.23 7.41
N THR A 279 -0.41 -9.29 8.21
CA THR A 279 -1.41 -9.31 9.31
C THR A 279 -1.13 -8.22 10.35
N LEU A 280 0.11 -7.73 10.45
CA LEU A 280 0.49 -6.62 11.34
C LEU A 280 0.00 -5.24 10.85
N ALA A 281 -0.49 -5.12 9.62
CA ALA A 281 -1.15 -3.90 9.13
C ALA A 281 -2.59 -3.73 9.63
N VAL A 282 -3.14 -4.76 10.27
CA VAL A 282 -4.50 -4.79 10.83
C VAL A 282 -4.44 -5.09 12.32
N SER A 283 -5.31 -4.43 13.08
CA SER A 283 -5.40 -4.59 14.54
C SER A 283 -5.68 -6.06 14.91
N PRO A 284 -5.11 -6.57 16.02
CA PRO A 284 -5.18 -7.98 16.38
C PRO A 284 -6.61 -8.58 16.35
N GLN A 285 -7.60 -7.86 16.90
CA GLN A 285 -8.99 -8.33 16.94
C GLN A 285 -9.65 -8.52 15.56
N HIS A 286 -9.11 -7.95 14.48
CA HIS A 286 -9.70 -8.04 13.14
C HIS A 286 -8.94 -8.97 12.19
N ARG A 287 -7.74 -9.45 12.57
CA ARG A 287 -6.88 -10.26 11.69
C ARG A 287 -7.53 -11.56 11.22
N ALA A 288 -8.21 -12.26 12.12
CA ALA A 288 -8.89 -13.51 11.79
C ALA A 288 -9.95 -13.32 10.71
N ARG A 289 -10.69 -12.19 10.75
CA ARG A 289 -11.68 -11.84 9.74
C ARG A 289 -11.00 -11.39 8.44
N ALA A 290 -10.06 -10.46 8.51
CA ALA A 290 -9.42 -9.87 7.34
C ALA A 290 -8.58 -10.88 6.54
N PHE A 291 -7.81 -11.71 7.23
CA PHE A 291 -6.85 -12.63 6.61
C PHE A 291 -7.32 -14.09 6.60
N GLY A 292 -8.46 -14.41 7.22
CA GLY A 292 -9.15 -15.71 7.10
C GLY A 292 -8.19 -16.90 7.16
N TYR A 293 -8.13 -17.62 6.04
CA TYR A 293 -7.28 -18.80 5.89
C TYR A 293 -5.78 -18.54 6.13
N HIS A 294 -5.25 -17.39 5.71
CA HIS A 294 -3.84 -17.03 5.95
C HIS A 294 -3.57 -16.89 7.44
N PHE A 295 -4.42 -16.18 8.19
CA PHE A 295 -4.27 -16.05 9.64
C PHE A 295 -4.38 -17.40 10.35
N LYS A 296 -5.37 -18.21 9.96
CA LYS A 296 -5.52 -19.58 10.47
C LYS A 296 -4.24 -20.39 10.28
N GLN A 297 -3.61 -20.33 9.11
CA GLN A 297 -2.34 -21.01 8.88
C GLN A 297 -1.20 -20.48 9.75
N GLN A 298 -1.15 -19.18 10.05
CA GLN A 298 -0.16 -18.67 10.99
C GLN A 298 -0.33 -19.32 12.37
N VAL A 299 -1.57 -19.44 12.85
CA VAL A 299 -1.89 -20.09 14.13
C VAL A 299 -1.57 -21.59 14.08
N ASP A 300 -2.08 -22.30 13.07
CA ASP A 300 -1.94 -23.76 12.95
C ASP A 300 -0.45 -24.18 12.79
N ASN A 301 0.36 -23.35 12.12
CA ASN A 301 1.81 -23.57 11.98
C ASN A 301 2.64 -23.08 13.19
N GLY A 302 1.98 -22.66 14.28
CA GLY A 302 2.65 -22.25 15.51
C GLY A 302 3.51 -20.99 15.36
N LEU A 303 3.10 -20.03 14.51
CA LEU A 303 3.75 -18.73 14.49
C LEU A 303 3.60 -18.05 15.86
N PHE A 304 4.56 -17.19 16.19
CA PHE A 304 4.68 -16.65 17.53
C PHE A 304 3.62 -15.56 17.76
N ARG A 305 2.55 -15.88 18.50
CA ARG A 305 1.51 -14.95 18.94
C ARG A 305 0.93 -14.04 17.82
N PRO A 306 0.55 -14.56 16.64
CA PRO A 306 -0.01 -13.76 15.54
C PRO A 306 -1.33 -13.06 15.92
N ASP A 307 -2.03 -13.58 16.92
CA ASP A 307 -3.31 -13.12 17.47
C ASP A 307 -3.21 -11.90 18.39
N SER A 308 -2.02 -11.60 18.91
CA SER A 308 -1.82 -10.54 19.91
C SER A 308 -0.63 -9.63 19.62
N THR A 309 0.29 -10.01 18.72
CA THR A 309 1.47 -9.21 18.42
C THR A 309 1.09 -7.87 17.78
N GLU A 310 1.56 -6.76 18.30
CA GLU A 310 1.34 -5.44 17.73
C GLU A 310 2.57 -4.93 16.97
N LEU A 311 2.35 -4.05 15.99
CA LEU A 311 3.45 -3.42 15.25
C LEU A 311 4.31 -2.53 16.17
N SER A 312 3.71 -1.95 17.20
CA SER A 312 4.39 -1.18 18.27
C SER A 312 5.56 -1.95 18.89
N GLN A 313 5.43 -3.26 19.06
CA GLN A 313 6.50 -4.09 19.61
C GLN A 313 7.71 -4.17 18.68
N LEU A 314 7.51 -4.17 17.35
CA LEU A 314 8.62 -4.07 16.40
C LEU A 314 9.26 -2.69 16.38
N MET A 315 8.44 -1.64 16.57
CA MET A 315 8.93 -0.28 16.73
C MET A 315 9.82 -0.16 17.98
N ASP A 316 9.43 -0.75 19.10
CA ASP A 316 10.23 -0.74 20.33
C ASP A 316 11.58 -1.46 20.14
N ILE A 317 11.57 -2.64 19.51
CA ILE A 317 12.79 -3.36 19.13
C ILE A 317 13.70 -2.48 18.26
N ALA A 318 13.14 -1.77 17.29
CA ALA A 318 13.89 -0.91 16.38
C ALA A 318 14.54 0.27 17.12
N LYS A 319 13.79 0.93 18.02
CA LYS A 319 14.30 2.01 18.88
C LYS A 319 15.45 1.53 19.77
N ASP A 320 15.35 0.33 20.32
CA ASP A 320 16.39 -0.29 21.16
C ASP A 320 17.73 -0.50 20.43
N GLN A 321 17.74 -0.49 19.09
CA GLN A 321 18.95 -0.67 18.29
C GLN A 321 19.69 0.62 17.97
N ILE A 322 19.03 1.77 18.07
CA ILE A 322 19.56 3.06 17.64
C ILE A 322 20.38 3.68 18.78
N TYR A 323 21.55 4.24 18.43
CA TYR A 323 22.37 5.00 19.37
C TYR A 323 21.77 6.38 19.60
N VAL A 324 21.08 6.58 20.72
CA VAL A 324 20.81 7.94 21.22
C VAL A 324 22.10 8.42 21.85
N GLY A 325 22.95 9.11 21.08
CA GLY A 325 24.11 9.79 21.64
C GLY A 325 23.63 10.74 22.74
N HIS A 326 24.05 10.52 23.98
CA HIS A 326 24.06 11.64 24.93
C HIS A 326 25.11 12.62 24.40
N PRO A 327 24.74 13.88 24.10
CA PRO A 327 25.75 14.89 23.86
C PRO A 327 26.61 14.93 25.12
N CYS A 328 27.88 14.58 24.98
CA CYS A 328 28.89 14.80 26.02
C CYS A 328 29.17 16.29 26.16
#